data_AF-A0A9C8N0V8-F1
#
_entry.id   AF-A0A9C8N0V8-F1
#
_cell.length_a   1.000
_cell.length_b   1.000
_cell.length_c   1.000
_cell.angle_alpha   90.00
_cell.angle_beta   90.00
_cell.angle_gamma   90.00
#
_symmetry.space_group_name_H-M   'P 1'
#
loop_
_entity.id
_entity.type
_entity.pdbx_description
1 polymer ?
#
loop_
_entity_poly.entity_id
_entity_poly.type
_entity_poly.pdbx_seq_one_letter_code
_entity_poly.pdbx_strand_id
1 'polypeptide(L)' 'GYFVNHDLAGYEVPVHADIPSQQVILVEDEDPTMSPMKAKGIGELGLCGVAAAIANAIYNATGTRVREYPITCDKLL' A
#
# COMPACT_ATOMS: atom_id res chain seq x y z
N GLY A 1 1.40 -30.66 -0.08
CA GLY A 1 1.24 -29.21 -0.26
C GLY A 1 1.25 -28.92 -1.74
N TYR A 2 0.27 -28.17 -2.23
CA TYR A 2 0.17 -27.72 -3.62
C TYR A 2 -0.12 -26.21 -3.60
N PHE A 3 0.61 -25.44 -4.40
CA PHE A 3 0.39 -24.00 -4.53
C PHE A 3 -0.68 -23.77 -5.59
N VAL A 4 -1.88 -23.37 -5.16
CA VAL A 4 -3.06 -23.31 -6.03
C VAL A 4 -3.02 -22.18 -7.06
N ASN A 5 -2.19 -21.16 -6.86
CA ASN A 5 -2.10 -19.94 -7.66
C ASN A 5 -0.65 -19.57 -7.99
N HIS A 6 0.07 -20.48 -8.65
CA HIS A 6 1.49 -20.31 -9.01
C HIS A 6 1.69 -19.69 -10.40
N ASP A 7 0.72 -18.92 -10.87
CA ASP A 7 0.73 -18.17 -12.12
C ASP A 7 0.16 -16.77 -11.89
N LEU A 8 0.29 -15.89 -12.89
CA LEU A 8 -0.25 -14.53 -12.84
C LEU A 8 -1.75 -14.46 -13.20
N ALA A 9 -2.39 -15.60 -13.47
CA ALA A 9 -3.82 -15.66 -13.71
C ALA A 9 -4.60 -15.83 -12.40
N GLY A 10 -4.08 -16.63 -11.46
CA GLY A 10 -4.67 -16.88 -10.14
C GLY A 10 -4.01 -16.08 -9.00
N TYR A 11 -2.80 -15.56 -9.18
CA TYR A 11 -2.20 -14.61 -8.25
C TYR A 11 -2.39 -13.19 -8.78
N GLU A 12 -3.35 -12.48 -8.19
CA GLU A 12 -3.73 -11.15 -8.65
C GLU A 12 -2.59 -10.13 -8.46
N VAL A 13 -2.21 -9.49 -9.56
CA VAL A 13 -1.27 -8.37 -9.59
C VAL A 13 -1.98 -7.18 -10.26
N PRO A 14 -1.96 -5.98 -9.64
CA PRO A 14 -2.62 -4.81 -10.22
C PRO A 14 -2.12 -4.49 -11.63
N VAL A 15 -3.05 -4.18 -12.53
CA VAL A 15 -2.77 -3.66 -13.88
C VAL A 15 -2.97 -2.14 -13.91
N HIS A 16 -2.66 -1.51 -15.05
CA HIS A 16 -2.75 -0.05 -15.19
C HIS A 16 -4.16 0.51 -14.88
N ALA A 17 -5.21 -0.25 -15.15
CA ALA A 17 -6.58 0.15 -14.88
C ALA A 17 -6.96 0.16 -13.38
N ASP A 18 -6.22 -0.54 -12.52
CA ASP A 18 -6.51 -0.63 -11.08
C ASP A 18 -5.90 0.53 -10.29
N ILE A 19 -5.01 1.31 -10.90
CA ILE A 19 -4.24 2.35 -10.22
C ILE A 19 -4.94 3.71 -10.37
N PRO A 20 -5.45 4.31 -9.27
CA PRO A 20 -6.03 5.65 -9.31
C PRO A 20 -4.94 6.71 -9.45
N SER A 21 -5.34 7.98 -9.62
CA SER A 21 -4.41 9.11 -9.62
C SER A 21 -3.54 9.12 -8.36
N GLN A 22 -2.23 9.23 -8.54
CA GLN A 22 -1.26 9.31 -7.45
C GLN A 22 -0.60 10.69 -7.44
N GLN A 23 -0.47 11.29 -6.25
CA GLN A 23 0.27 12.53 -6.05
C GLN A 23 1.52 12.22 -5.23
N VAL A 24 2.68 12.65 -5.74
CA VAL A 24 3.95 12.57 -5.02
C VAL A 24 4.25 13.93 -4.44
N ILE A 25 4.39 14.00 -3.12
CA ILE A 25 4.78 15.21 -2.40
C ILE A 25 6.19 14.98 -1.86
N LEU A 26 7.15 15.74 -2.36
CA LEU A 26 8.50 15.74 -1.82
C LEU A 26 8.55 16.76 -0.69
N VAL A 27 8.84 16.28 0.52
CA VAL A 27 8.96 17.15 1.69
C VAL A 27 10.35 17.77 1.67
N GLU A 28 10.40 19.10 1.62
CA GLU A 28 11.65 19.86 1.72
C GLU A 28 12.08 19.93 3.19
N ASP A 29 12.90 18.97 3.60
CA ASP A 29 13.49 18.91 4.93
C ASP A 29 14.96 18.44 4.84
N GLU A 30 15.84 19.14 5.56
CA GLU A 30 17.25 18.75 5.69
C GLU A 30 17.50 18.21 7.10
N ASP A 31 18.05 16.98 7.18
CA ASP A 31 18.55 16.45 8.44
C ASP A 31 20.04 16.81 8.60
N PRO A 32 20.39 17.70 9.57
CA PRO A 32 21.75 18.20 9.73
C PRO A 32 22.73 17.15 10.26
N THR A 33 22.23 16.04 10.82
CA THR A 33 23.05 14.97 11.41
C THR A 33 23.27 13.78 10.48
N MET A 34 22.67 13.82 9.29
CA MET A 34 22.67 12.72 8.35
C MET A 34 23.96 12.63 7.53
N SER A 35 24.03 11.63 6.64
CA SER A 35 25.12 11.41 5.70
C SER A 35 25.55 12.71 4.97
N PRO A 36 26.81 12.80 4.49
CA PRO A 36 27.30 13.98 3.77
C PRO A 36 26.47 14.37 2.54
N MET A 37 25.76 13.40 1.92
CA MET A 37 24.88 13.65 0.78
C MET A 37 23.51 14.22 1.17
N LYS A 38 23.18 14.23 2.47
CA LYS A 38 21.87 14.68 2.98
C LYS A 38 20.67 14.02 2.30
N ALA A 39 20.85 12.81 1.76
CA ALA A 39 19.79 12.01 1.13
C ALA A 39 19.24 10.94 2.10
N LYS A 40 17.91 10.73 2.06
CA LYS A 40 17.19 9.66 2.77
C LYS A 40 16.70 8.61 1.77
N GLY A 41 16.78 7.34 2.14
CA GLY A 41 16.17 6.26 1.36
C GLY A 41 14.65 6.29 1.50
N ILE A 42 13.94 6.29 0.38
CA ILE A 42 12.46 6.34 0.34
C ILE A 42 11.82 5.17 -0.42
N GLY A 43 12.61 4.22 -0.91
CA GLY A 43 12.14 3.11 -1.76
C GLY A 43 11.05 2.25 -1.11
N GLU A 44 11.19 1.94 0.18
CA GLU A 44 10.19 1.17 0.94
C GLU A 44 9.11 2.06 1.58
N LEU A 45 9.48 3.29 1.95
CA LEU A 45 8.65 4.20 2.73
C LEU A 45 7.33 4.54 2.02
N GLY A 46 7.36 4.64 0.69
CA GLY A 46 6.17 4.87 -0.12
C GLY A 46 5.12 3.76 -0.01
N LEU A 47 5.51 2.53 0.39
CA LEU A 47 4.62 1.39 0.52
C LEU A 47 4.20 1.11 1.97
N CYS A 48 5.06 1.38 2.96
CA CYS A 48 4.87 0.97 4.36
C CYS A 48 3.49 1.36 4.94
N GLY A 49 2.97 2.53 4.60
CA GLY A 49 1.69 3.04 5.11
C GLY A 49 0.47 2.67 4.27
N VAL A 50 0.64 2.11 3.07
CA VAL A 50 -0.43 2.01 2.07
C VAL A 50 -1.56 1.09 2.52
N ALA A 51 -1.25 -0.11 3.02
CA ALA A 51 -2.26 -1.06 3.46
C ALA A 51 -3.12 -0.50 4.61
N ALA A 52 -2.49 0.16 5.58
CA ALA A 52 -3.19 0.79 6.71
C ALA A 52 -4.05 1.98 6.26
N ALA A 53 -3.56 2.80 5.32
CA ALA A 53 -4.32 3.92 4.76
C ALA A 53 -5.58 3.42 4.03
N ILE A 54 -5.46 2.37 3.20
CA ILE A 54 -6.60 1.75 2.51
C ILE A 54 -7.59 1.15 3.52
N ALA A 55 -7.12 0.39 4.51
CA ALA A 55 -7.98 -0.19 5.53
C ALA A 55 -8.75 0.87 6.35
N ASN A 56 -8.13 2.02 6.62
CA ASN A 56 -8.80 3.15 7.27
C ASN A 56 -9.82 3.83 6.35
N ALA A 57 -9.52 3.97 5.05
CA ALA A 57 -10.46 4.51 4.07
C ALA A 57 -11.71 3.62 3.94
N ILE A 58 -11.53 2.30 3.91
CA ILE A 58 -12.63 1.33 3.90
C ILE A 58 -13.49 1.50 5.16
N TYR A 59 -12.88 1.49 6.36
CA TYR A 59 -13.63 1.70 7.61
C TYR A 59 -14.36 3.04 7.63
N ASN A 60 -13.73 4.11 7.15
CA ASN A 60 -14.36 5.44 7.06
C ASN A 60 -15.57 5.44 6.12
N ALA A 61 -15.51 4.69 5.01
CA ALA A 61 -16.58 4.62 4.03
C ALA A 61 -17.73 3.67 4.45
N THR A 62 -17.44 2.59 5.18
CA THR A 62 -18.41 1.52 5.43
C THR A 62 -18.79 1.32 6.90
N GLY A 63 -17.97 1.83 7.84
CA GLY A 63 -18.09 1.51 9.27
C GLY A 63 -17.55 0.12 9.66
N THR A 64 -17.19 -0.73 8.69
CA THR A 64 -16.72 -2.11 8.93
C THR A 64 -15.20 -2.14 9.09
N ARG A 65 -14.71 -2.69 10.22
CA ARG A 65 -13.28 -2.82 10.49
C ARG A 65 -12.78 -4.22 10.17
N VAL A 66 -12.19 -4.40 8.99
CA VAL A 66 -11.50 -5.63 8.61
C VAL A 66 -10.08 -5.63 9.18
N ARG A 67 -9.68 -6.73 9.84
CA ARG A 67 -8.33 -6.90 10.42
C ARG A 67 -7.52 -8.03 9.79
N GLU A 68 -8.07 -8.66 8.76
CA GLU A 68 -7.45 -9.79 8.06
C GLU A 68 -7.26 -9.45 6.58
N TYR A 69 -6.01 -9.49 6.12
CA TYR A 69 -5.64 -9.25 4.72
C TYR A 69 -5.64 -10.56 3.90
N PRO A 70 -5.85 -10.48 2.57
CA PRO A 70 -6.31 -9.30 1.82
C PRO A 70 -7.76 -8.92 2.18
N ILE A 71 -8.12 -7.64 2.04
CA ILE A 71 -9.49 -7.15 2.29
C ILE A 71 -10.30 -7.34 1.02
N THR A 72 -10.90 -8.51 0.87
CA THR A 72 -11.78 -8.87 -0.25
C THR A 72 -13.22 -8.41 0.03
N CYS A 73 -14.04 -8.25 -1.01
CA CYS A 73 -15.40 -7.72 -0.89
C CYS A 73 -16.32 -8.55 0.02
N ASP A 74 -16.12 -9.88 0.08
CA ASP A 74 -16.86 -10.79 0.97
C ASP A 74 -16.61 -10.48 2.45
N LYS A 75 -15.46 -9.88 2.81
CA LYS A 75 -15.14 -9.45 4.18
C LYS A 75 -15.85 -8.15 4.58
N LEU A 76 -16.61 -7.54 3.68
CA LEU A 76 -17.39 -6.31 3.92
C LEU A 76 -18.90 -6.57 4.02
N LEU A 77 -19.35 -7.81 3.82
CA LEU A 77 -20.73 -8.27 4.01
C LEU A 77 -21.04 -8.57 5.48
#